data_AF-A0A364MVL0-F1
#
_entry.id   AF-A0A364MVL0-F1
#
_cell.length_a   1.000
_cell.length_b   1.000
_cell.length_c   1.000
_cell.angle_alpha   90.00
_cell.angle_beta   90.00
_cell.angle_gamma   90.00
#
_symmetry.space_group_name_H-M   'P 1'
#
loop_
_entity.id
_entity.type
_entity.pdbx_description
1 polymer ?
#
loop_
_entity_poly.entity_id
_entity_poly.type
_entity_poly.pdbx_seq_one_letter_code
_entity_poly.pdbx_strand_id
1 'polypeptide(L)'
;MEQQGRGADAGTTEGAAKPQSMPALVWDNEGSPEQHQQPPDADYEIVSANSVPDEFRMSAREQDQEMATASDVQRALTDPLVNDLDRNSRYYLYHFATQLCEVMVVYDMPGQNPIRDLIPATSAYPLLLQIIVANSAFHVFNITRNPMGQSAYQGERSPTVMAYYQAVSRFGGPLKSSYRDALVAKQQALSLLAKSVTSVNTANIDLILMTILLFVNYALVESGRDKWKVHMDGALKLIKLLGEPPYLQRPMSRLRQTILSDLLVFYILGSTFSFTTLPALIPETIELEPILRYAETNNYLSCPGPLLRIMLESFALPDTHASPSGTSTPLYLEEQVGVLLQRALDFDPIVWSFDFERASPFEDIQQRIRIASAHRSAVCIYLARVLPSTNPLLDPASGSALVSLPALADDVVHHISHLKPGDALFKSICWPLFLAGAESEDPGQREWIMNTLDELYGLMFWGYLHTSKRVLEAIWKFKDEAGPGAGNCWVEEVKDFGSDILIA
;
A
#
# COMPACT_ATOMS: atom_id res chain seq x y z
N MET A 1 64.81 51.31 27.95
CA MET A 1 65.60 51.26 26.71
C MET A 1 64.84 50.40 25.73
N GLU A 2 64.51 51.01 24.59
CA GLU A 2 63.78 50.45 23.47
C GLU A 2 64.52 49.29 22.76
N GLN A 3 63.74 48.42 22.11
CA GLN A 3 63.78 48.03 20.68
C GLN A 3 63.35 46.55 20.53
N GLN A 4 62.14 46.30 20.02
CA GLN A 4 61.78 46.02 18.62
C GLN A 4 62.32 44.69 18.06
N GLY A 5 61.40 43.78 17.74
CA GLY A 5 61.66 42.52 17.04
C GLY A 5 60.39 41.84 16.54
N ARG A 6 59.90 42.32 15.38
CA ARG A 6 59.10 41.65 14.32
C ARG A 6 58.15 40.49 14.68
N GLY A 7 56.87 40.73 14.38
CA GLY A 7 55.86 39.69 14.22
C GLY A 7 56.07 38.84 12.96
N ALA A 8 55.72 37.56 13.10
CA ALA A 8 55.51 36.63 12.00
C ALA A 8 54.12 36.00 12.20
N ASP A 9 53.30 36.22 11.18
CA ASP A 9 51.93 35.76 11.00
C ASP A 9 51.94 34.23 10.80
N ALA A 10 51.22 33.49 11.64
CA ALA A 10 51.01 32.06 11.49
C ALA A 10 49.54 31.84 11.13
N GLY A 11 49.29 31.66 9.83
CA GLY A 11 47.98 31.31 9.30
C GLY A 11 47.56 29.91 9.75
N THR A 12 46.55 29.83 10.59
CA THR A 12 45.74 28.63 10.81
C THR A 12 44.67 28.55 9.74
N THR A 13 44.80 27.60 8.82
CA THR A 13 43.74 27.19 7.90
C THR A 13 42.69 26.37 8.65
N GLU A 14 41.63 27.02 9.12
CA GLU A 14 40.37 26.34 9.45
C GLU A 14 39.67 25.95 8.14
N GLY A 15 39.78 24.67 7.78
CA GLY A 15 38.93 24.07 6.76
C GLY A 15 37.53 23.88 7.32
N ALA A 16 36.66 24.88 7.12
CA ALA A 16 35.23 24.74 7.35
C ALA A 16 34.68 23.66 6.39
N ALA A 17 34.40 22.47 6.92
CA ALA A 17 33.64 21.45 6.21
C ALA A 17 32.22 22.01 5.99
N LYS A 18 31.91 22.37 4.74
CA LYS A 18 30.54 22.68 4.32
C LYS A 18 29.69 21.42 4.49
N PRO A 19 28.48 21.50 5.07
CA PRO A 19 27.53 20.41 4.98
C PRO A 19 27.20 20.23 3.49
N GLN A 20 27.51 19.05 2.94
CA GLN A 20 27.03 18.67 1.62
C GLN A 20 25.50 18.57 1.73
N SER A 21 24.77 19.53 1.16
CA SER A 21 23.32 19.38 1.01
C SER A 21 23.07 18.25 0.02
N MET A 22 22.33 17.23 0.45
CA MET A 22 22.01 16.06 -0.37
C MET A 22 21.23 16.45 -1.63
N PRO A 23 21.42 15.75 -2.77
CA PRO A 23 20.45 15.78 -3.85
C PRO A 23 19.22 15.02 -3.38
N ALA A 24 18.09 15.72 -3.19
CA ALA A 24 16.80 15.08 -2.98
C ALA A 24 16.54 14.07 -4.10
N LEU A 25 16.03 12.89 -3.77
CA LEU A 25 15.54 11.94 -4.78
C LEU A 25 14.44 12.62 -5.58
N VAL A 26 14.76 12.99 -6.82
CA VAL A 26 13.80 13.61 -7.72
C VAL A 26 12.78 12.55 -8.10
N TRP A 27 11.57 12.71 -7.58
CA TRP A 27 10.41 11.97 -8.05
C TRP A 27 10.03 12.58 -9.40
N ASP A 28 10.42 11.93 -10.50
CA ASP A 28 9.86 12.29 -11.79
C ASP A 28 8.34 12.23 -11.70
N ASN A 29 7.67 13.28 -12.20
CA ASN A 29 6.22 13.29 -12.34
C ASN A 29 5.85 12.13 -13.28
N GLU A 30 5.35 11.02 -12.73
CA GLU A 30 4.79 9.88 -13.47
C GLU A 30 3.48 10.30 -14.17
N GLY A 31 3.56 11.23 -15.11
CA GLY A 31 2.41 11.82 -15.77
C GLY A 31 2.67 12.43 -17.15
N SER A 32 3.91 12.43 -17.64
CA SER A 32 4.21 12.92 -18.99
C SER A 32 4.20 11.76 -20.00
N PRO A 33 3.34 11.76 -21.02
CA PRO A 33 3.44 10.80 -22.10
C PRO A 33 4.69 11.13 -22.93
N GLU A 34 5.68 10.23 -22.92
CA GLU A 34 6.78 10.30 -23.88
C GLU A 34 6.20 10.20 -25.29
N GLN A 35 6.35 11.27 -26.07
CA GLN A 35 5.98 11.32 -27.48
C GLN A 35 6.80 10.29 -28.25
N HIS A 36 6.18 9.17 -28.60
CA HIS A 36 6.79 8.21 -29.52
C HIS A 36 6.81 8.81 -30.93
N GLN A 37 8.02 9.10 -31.42
CA GLN A 37 8.29 9.37 -32.83
C GLN A 37 7.97 8.12 -33.65
N GLN A 38 7.14 8.28 -34.68
CA GLN A 38 6.87 7.25 -35.68
C GLN A 38 8.14 6.98 -36.50
N PRO A 39 8.46 5.71 -36.83
CA PRO A 39 9.48 5.42 -37.83
C PRO A 39 8.92 5.70 -39.24
N PRO A 40 9.78 6.03 -40.22
CA PRO A 40 9.34 6.48 -41.54
C PRO A 40 8.80 5.33 -42.40
N ASP A 41 7.85 5.69 -43.27
CA ASP A 41 7.18 4.86 -44.25
C ASP A 41 8.16 4.00 -45.09
N ALA A 42 7.87 2.71 -45.18
CA ALA A 42 8.45 1.82 -46.18
C ALA A 42 7.43 1.63 -47.31
N ASP A 43 7.75 2.20 -48.47
CA ASP A 43 7.03 2.04 -49.73
C ASP A 43 6.84 0.55 -50.08
N TYR A 44 5.58 0.13 -50.27
CA TYR A 44 5.26 -1.12 -50.94
C TYR A 44 4.51 -0.83 -52.24
N GLU A 45 5.19 -1.11 -53.36
CA GLU A 45 4.66 -1.06 -54.71
C GLU A 45 3.47 -2.02 -54.89
N ILE A 46 2.38 -1.49 -55.46
CA ILE A 46 1.22 -2.25 -55.90
C ILE A 46 1.54 -2.88 -57.26
N VAL A 47 1.68 -4.20 -57.31
CA VAL A 47 1.67 -4.94 -58.57
C VAL A 47 0.25 -5.45 -58.84
N SER A 48 -0.36 -4.91 -59.89
CA SER A 48 -1.65 -5.30 -60.43
C SER A 48 -1.53 -6.60 -61.25
N ALA A 49 -2.48 -7.51 -61.08
CA ALA A 49 -2.78 -8.56 -62.06
C ALA A 49 -4.27 -8.87 -62.05
N ASN A 50 -4.95 -8.43 -63.12
CA ASN A 50 -6.29 -8.85 -63.50
C ASN A 50 -6.37 -10.36 -63.75
N SER A 51 -7.49 -11.00 -63.40
CA SER A 51 -8.45 -11.60 -64.35
C SER A 51 -9.28 -12.72 -63.70
N VAL A 52 -10.58 -12.77 -64.06
CA VAL A 52 -11.48 -13.94 -64.32
C VAL A 52 -12.94 -13.55 -63.98
N PRO A 53 -13.96 -13.99 -64.77
CA PRO A 53 -15.12 -13.18 -65.13
C PRO A 53 -16.46 -13.47 -64.40
N ASP A 54 -17.36 -12.51 -64.61
CA ASP A 54 -18.80 -12.45 -64.32
C ASP A 54 -19.59 -13.72 -64.69
N GLU A 55 -20.44 -14.21 -63.78
CA GLU A 55 -21.78 -14.71 -64.12
C GLU A 55 -22.70 -14.84 -62.88
N PHE A 56 -23.96 -14.40 -63.06
CA PHE A 56 -25.12 -14.40 -62.13
C PHE A 56 -25.20 -13.32 -61.03
N ARG A 57 -25.46 -12.08 -61.45
CA ARG A 57 -26.06 -11.03 -60.60
C ARG A 57 -27.57 -11.28 -60.43
N MET A 58 -28.00 -11.74 -59.25
CA MET A 58 -29.31 -11.37 -58.70
C MET A 58 -29.22 -9.96 -58.10
N SER A 59 -30.31 -9.19 -58.19
CA SER A 59 -30.32 -7.78 -57.81
C SER A 59 -30.18 -7.62 -56.29
N ALA A 60 -29.21 -6.80 -55.86
CA ALA A 60 -28.94 -6.47 -54.46
C ALA A 60 -30.12 -5.85 -53.69
N ARG A 61 -31.21 -5.47 -54.37
CA ARG A 61 -32.39 -4.84 -53.74
C ARG A 61 -33.36 -5.81 -53.10
N GLU A 62 -33.31 -7.10 -53.41
CA GLU A 62 -34.26 -8.09 -52.86
C GLU A 62 -33.73 -8.79 -51.60
N GLN A 63 -32.41 -8.80 -51.36
CA GLN A 63 -31.82 -9.30 -50.10
C GLN A 63 -31.91 -8.29 -48.95
N ASP A 64 -31.88 -6.99 -49.24
CA ASP A 64 -31.97 -5.94 -48.21
C ASP A 64 -33.37 -5.82 -47.58
N GLN A 65 -34.41 -6.35 -48.23
CA GLN A 65 -35.80 -6.22 -47.76
C GLN A 65 -36.26 -7.38 -46.84
N GLU A 66 -35.68 -8.58 -46.95
CA GLU A 66 -35.95 -9.69 -46.01
C GLU A 66 -35.03 -9.68 -44.78
N MET A 67 -33.82 -9.10 -44.87
CA MET A 67 -32.90 -9.00 -43.73
C MET A 67 -33.25 -7.84 -42.78
N ALA A 68 -34.14 -6.94 -43.18
CA ALA A 68 -34.59 -5.79 -42.38
C ALA A 68 -35.69 -6.12 -41.36
N THR A 69 -36.33 -7.29 -41.42
CA THR A 69 -37.48 -7.65 -40.57
C THR A 69 -37.18 -8.69 -39.48
N ALA A 70 -35.92 -9.12 -39.33
CA ALA A 70 -35.51 -10.08 -38.31
C ALA A 70 -34.29 -9.63 -37.48
N SER A 71 -34.05 -8.32 -37.33
CA SER A 71 -33.21 -7.83 -36.23
C SER A 71 -34.07 -7.77 -34.97
N ASP A 72 -34.35 -8.94 -34.42
CA ASP A 72 -34.81 -9.06 -33.04
C ASP A 72 -33.67 -8.53 -32.17
N VAL A 73 -33.77 -7.26 -31.78
CA VAL A 73 -32.82 -6.62 -30.88
C VAL A 73 -33.00 -7.29 -29.52
N GLN A 74 -32.37 -8.45 -29.33
CA GLN A 74 -32.09 -9.01 -28.02
C GLN A 74 -31.10 -8.08 -27.32
N ARG A 75 -31.61 -6.95 -26.85
CA ARG A 75 -30.88 -6.06 -25.95
C ARG A 75 -30.65 -6.89 -24.70
N ALA A 76 -29.44 -7.41 -24.54
CA ALA A 76 -29.05 -8.17 -23.36
C ALA A 76 -29.50 -7.39 -22.12
N LEU A 77 -30.31 -8.03 -21.28
CA LEU A 77 -30.86 -7.42 -20.07
C LEU A 77 -29.67 -6.95 -19.23
N THR A 78 -29.53 -5.63 -19.11
CA THR A 78 -28.52 -5.02 -18.26
C THR A 78 -29.05 -5.05 -16.83
N ASP A 79 -28.20 -5.43 -15.87
CA ASP A 79 -28.56 -5.43 -14.45
C ASP A 79 -29.14 -4.06 -14.05
N PRO A 80 -30.35 -4.01 -13.42
CA PRO A 80 -30.97 -2.77 -12.98
C PRO A 80 -30.04 -1.88 -12.15
N LEU A 81 -29.11 -2.47 -11.38
CA LEU A 81 -28.15 -1.74 -10.56
C LEU A 81 -27.24 -0.82 -11.38
N VAL A 82 -26.94 -1.21 -12.62
CA VAL A 82 -25.95 -0.52 -13.48
C VAL A 82 -26.56 0.05 -14.76
N ASN A 83 -27.89 0.04 -14.87
CA ASN A 83 -28.60 0.46 -16.07
C ASN A 83 -28.37 1.93 -16.40
N ASP A 84 -28.26 2.77 -15.36
CA ASP A 84 -28.05 4.22 -15.49
C ASP A 84 -26.58 4.61 -15.67
N LEU A 85 -25.65 3.66 -15.54
CA LEU A 85 -24.21 3.91 -15.66
C LEU A 85 -23.77 3.90 -17.13
N ASP A 86 -22.79 4.74 -17.47
CA ASP A 86 -22.12 4.67 -18.76
C ASP A 86 -21.24 3.40 -18.88
N ARG A 87 -20.77 3.10 -20.09
CA ARG A 87 -19.97 1.89 -20.36
C ARG A 87 -18.70 1.80 -19.52
N ASN A 88 -17.99 2.92 -19.31
CA ASN A 88 -16.74 2.93 -18.57
C ASN A 88 -17.01 2.74 -17.08
N SER A 89 -18.01 3.43 -16.51
CA SER A 89 -18.40 3.23 -15.11
C SER A 89 -18.83 1.79 -14.83
N ARG A 90 -19.56 1.14 -15.75
CA ARG A 90 -19.88 -0.30 -15.66
C ARG A 90 -18.64 -1.19 -15.65
N TYR A 91 -17.69 -0.89 -16.53
CA TYR A 91 -16.41 -1.60 -16.59
C TYR A 91 -15.64 -1.47 -15.28
N TYR A 92 -15.51 -0.25 -14.74
CA TYR A 92 -14.78 -0.01 -13.51
C TYR A 92 -15.47 -0.62 -12.29
N LEU A 93 -16.81 -0.58 -12.23
CA LEU A 93 -17.55 -1.24 -11.14
C LEU A 93 -17.40 -2.78 -11.20
N TYR A 94 -17.38 -3.36 -12.40
CA TYR A 94 -17.07 -4.78 -12.57
C TYR A 94 -15.64 -5.10 -12.14
N HIS A 95 -14.67 -4.27 -12.55
CA HIS A 95 -13.27 -4.40 -12.15
C HIS A 95 -13.12 -4.33 -10.62
N PHE A 96 -13.81 -3.39 -9.96
CA PHE A 96 -13.83 -3.29 -8.51
C PHE A 96 -14.28 -4.60 -7.86
N ALA A 97 -15.44 -5.11 -8.30
CA ALA A 97 -16.08 -6.28 -7.73
C ALA A 97 -15.22 -7.56 -7.83
N THR A 98 -14.48 -7.67 -8.93
CA THR A 98 -13.78 -8.92 -9.32
C THR A 98 -12.28 -8.89 -9.11
N GLN A 99 -11.66 -7.73 -8.85
CA GLN A 99 -10.21 -7.61 -8.70
C GLN A 99 -9.83 -6.87 -7.41
N LEU A 100 -10.40 -5.68 -7.17
CA LEU A 100 -10.00 -4.87 -6.01
C LEU A 100 -10.59 -5.37 -4.70
N CYS A 101 -11.86 -5.77 -4.67
CA CYS A 101 -12.47 -6.26 -3.43
C CYS A 101 -11.73 -7.49 -2.86
N GLU A 102 -11.22 -8.37 -3.72
CA GLU A 102 -10.51 -9.59 -3.33
C GLU A 102 -9.19 -9.30 -2.59
N VAL A 103 -8.43 -8.31 -3.05
CA VAL A 103 -7.14 -7.95 -2.44
C VAL A 103 -7.30 -7.12 -1.16
N MET A 104 -8.46 -6.51 -0.93
CA MET A 104 -8.71 -5.67 0.26
C MET A 104 -9.13 -6.45 1.52
N VAL A 105 -9.41 -7.76 1.41
CA VAL A 105 -9.71 -8.64 2.55
C VAL A 105 -8.72 -9.81 2.58
N VAL A 106 -8.52 -10.49 3.71
CA VAL A 106 -7.63 -11.69 3.73
C VAL A 106 -8.17 -12.79 2.82
N TYR A 107 -9.39 -13.25 3.10
CA TYR A 107 -10.06 -14.32 2.36
C TYR A 107 -11.37 -13.83 1.79
N ASP A 108 -11.52 -13.99 0.49
CA ASP A 108 -12.65 -13.43 -0.23
C ASP A 108 -13.73 -14.49 -0.51
N MET A 109 -14.72 -14.57 0.37
CA MET A 109 -15.82 -15.54 0.26
C MET A 109 -17.16 -14.85 -0.05
N PRO A 110 -18.08 -15.51 -0.78
CA PRO A 110 -19.41 -14.97 -1.06
C PRO A 110 -20.16 -14.56 0.22
N GLY A 111 -20.64 -13.32 0.28
CA GLY A 111 -21.36 -12.76 1.44
C GLY A 111 -20.49 -12.45 2.66
N GLN A 112 -19.16 -12.58 2.53
CA GLN A 112 -18.22 -12.29 3.61
C GLN A 112 -17.33 -11.08 3.37
N ASN A 113 -17.34 -10.51 2.16
CA ASN A 113 -16.56 -9.32 1.84
C ASN A 113 -17.38 -8.04 2.06
N PRO A 114 -17.18 -7.33 3.19
CA PRO A 114 -17.96 -6.14 3.52
C PRO A 114 -17.77 -5.00 2.51
N ILE A 115 -16.65 -4.95 1.78
CA ILE A 115 -16.38 -3.94 0.76
C ILE A 115 -17.17 -4.24 -0.51
N ARG A 116 -17.25 -5.52 -0.91
CA ARG A 116 -18.08 -5.93 -2.06
C ARG A 116 -19.57 -5.75 -1.79
N ASP A 117 -20.00 -6.01 -0.56
CA ASP A 117 -21.41 -5.89 -0.16
C ASP A 117 -21.94 -4.44 -0.26
N LEU A 118 -21.06 -3.44 -0.42
CA LEU A 118 -21.42 -2.04 -0.62
C LEU A 118 -21.68 -1.66 -2.09
N ILE A 119 -21.34 -2.52 -3.05
CA ILE A 119 -21.54 -2.22 -4.47
C ILE A 119 -23.00 -1.83 -4.80
N PRO A 120 -24.03 -2.52 -4.27
CA PRO A 120 -25.42 -2.11 -4.49
C PRO A 120 -25.72 -0.66 -4.05
N ALA A 121 -25.05 -0.17 -3.00
CA ALA A 121 -25.25 1.17 -2.47
C ALA A 121 -24.76 2.27 -3.42
N THR A 122 -23.90 1.96 -4.40
CA THR A 122 -23.41 2.94 -5.38
C THR A 122 -24.52 3.62 -6.18
N SER A 123 -25.66 2.94 -6.37
CA SER A 123 -26.84 3.49 -7.05
C SER A 123 -27.48 4.67 -6.30
N ALA A 124 -27.45 4.64 -4.96
CA ALA A 124 -28.01 5.68 -4.10
C ALA A 124 -26.96 6.69 -3.61
N TYR A 125 -25.67 6.33 -3.65
CA TYR A 125 -24.58 7.12 -3.09
C TYR A 125 -23.52 7.44 -4.17
N PRO A 126 -23.68 8.54 -4.93
CA PRO A 126 -22.73 8.94 -5.96
C PRO A 126 -21.30 9.13 -5.45
N LEU A 127 -21.13 9.57 -4.20
CA LEU A 127 -19.82 9.69 -3.56
C LEU A 127 -19.06 8.36 -3.57
N LEU A 128 -19.73 7.29 -3.15
CA LEU A 128 -19.19 5.94 -3.10
C LEU A 128 -18.88 5.42 -4.50
N LEU A 129 -19.79 5.64 -5.46
CA LEU A 129 -19.58 5.28 -6.86
C LEU A 129 -18.29 5.92 -7.40
N GLN A 130 -18.12 7.22 -7.21
CA GLN A 130 -16.98 7.94 -7.79
C GLN A 130 -15.63 7.49 -7.21
N ILE A 131 -15.55 7.22 -5.90
CA ILE A 131 -14.29 6.72 -5.33
C ILE A 131 -13.98 5.27 -5.76
N ILE A 132 -15.00 4.43 -5.96
CA ILE A 132 -14.85 3.08 -6.51
C ILE A 132 -14.35 3.13 -7.96
N VAL A 133 -14.95 4.00 -8.78
CA VAL A 133 -14.51 4.23 -10.16
C VAL A 133 -13.07 4.73 -10.19
N ALA A 134 -12.72 5.69 -9.31
CA ALA A 134 -11.37 6.23 -9.22
C ALA A 134 -10.32 5.14 -8.92
N ASN A 135 -10.53 4.33 -7.88
CA ASN A 135 -9.63 3.23 -7.52
C ASN A 135 -9.48 2.23 -8.67
N SER A 136 -10.60 1.82 -9.26
CA SER A 136 -10.62 0.82 -10.33
C SER A 136 -9.93 1.32 -11.58
N ALA A 137 -10.20 2.57 -11.98
CA ALA A 137 -9.59 3.17 -13.15
C ALA A 137 -8.07 3.35 -12.97
N PHE A 138 -7.60 3.73 -11.78
CA PHE A 138 -6.16 3.83 -11.54
C PHE A 138 -5.49 2.45 -11.48
N HIS A 139 -6.15 1.46 -10.90
CA HIS A 139 -5.64 0.08 -10.90
C HIS A 139 -5.55 -0.49 -12.33
N VAL A 140 -6.55 -0.23 -13.18
CA VAL A 140 -6.50 -0.58 -14.61
C VAL A 140 -5.34 0.14 -15.29
N PHE A 141 -5.11 1.42 -14.95
CA PHE A 141 -3.96 2.16 -15.46
C PHE A 141 -2.63 1.48 -15.08
N ASN A 142 -2.45 1.07 -13.82
CA ASN A 142 -1.25 0.34 -13.38
C ASN A 142 -1.07 -0.97 -14.16
N ILE A 143 -2.13 -1.78 -14.31
CA ILE A 143 -2.09 -3.02 -15.10
C ILE A 143 -1.69 -2.74 -16.56
N THR A 144 -2.24 -1.68 -17.17
CA THR A 144 -2.02 -1.38 -18.59
C THR A 144 -0.66 -0.75 -18.88
N ARG A 145 -0.10 0.03 -17.94
CA ARG A 145 1.25 0.56 -18.08
C ARG A 145 2.32 -0.49 -17.87
N ASN A 146 2.01 -1.56 -17.12
CA ASN A 146 2.93 -2.63 -16.71
C ASN A 146 4.42 -2.29 -16.95
N PRO A 147 5.01 -1.39 -16.14
CA PRO A 147 6.41 -0.98 -16.33
C PRO A 147 7.40 -2.15 -16.14
N MET A 148 6.96 -3.32 -15.67
CA MET A 148 7.79 -4.53 -15.56
C MET A 148 8.05 -5.27 -16.89
N GLY A 149 7.96 -4.57 -18.03
CA GLY A 149 8.78 -4.93 -19.18
C GLY A 149 10.26 -4.52 -19.02
N GLN A 150 10.61 -3.78 -17.96
CA GLN A 150 11.95 -3.20 -17.75
C GLN A 150 12.42 -3.25 -16.27
N SER A 151 11.92 -4.16 -15.44
CA SER A 151 12.68 -4.50 -14.21
C SER A 151 13.92 -5.26 -14.66
N ALA A 152 15.11 -4.94 -14.14
CA ALA A 152 16.33 -5.74 -14.40
C ALA A 152 16.15 -7.22 -13.98
N TYR A 153 15.09 -7.52 -13.23
CA TYR A 153 14.85 -8.78 -12.57
C TYR A 153 13.75 -9.66 -13.19
N GLN A 154 12.88 -9.13 -14.07
CA GLN A 154 11.83 -9.94 -14.74
C GLN A 154 11.60 -9.52 -16.20
N GLY A 155 11.78 -10.45 -17.13
CA GLY A 155 11.80 -10.20 -18.59
C GLY A 155 10.54 -10.59 -19.38
N GLU A 156 9.55 -11.27 -18.79
CA GLU A 156 8.34 -11.74 -19.50
C GLU A 156 7.02 -11.23 -18.87
N ARG A 157 5.96 -11.10 -19.69
CA ARG A 157 4.64 -10.66 -19.23
C ARG A 157 4.02 -11.71 -18.28
N SER A 158 3.64 -11.26 -17.08
CA SER A 158 3.01 -12.11 -16.07
C SER A 158 1.72 -12.80 -16.57
N PRO A 159 1.51 -14.11 -16.28
CA PRO A 159 0.28 -14.84 -16.56
C PRO A 159 -1.00 -14.17 -16.03
N THR A 160 -0.93 -13.47 -14.88
CA THR A 160 -2.08 -12.74 -14.31
C THR A 160 -2.56 -11.62 -15.22
N VAL A 161 -1.63 -10.90 -15.87
CA VAL A 161 -1.98 -9.85 -16.85
C VAL A 161 -2.69 -10.46 -18.05
N MET A 162 -2.23 -11.61 -18.56
CA MET A 162 -2.90 -12.27 -19.68
C MET A 162 -4.33 -12.71 -19.33
N ALA A 163 -4.51 -13.35 -18.17
CA ALA A 163 -5.82 -13.75 -17.68
C ALA A 163 -6.76 -12.54 -17.51
N TYR A 164 -6.23 -11.42 -17.00
CA TYR A 164 -6.97 -10.17 -16.89
C TYR A 164 -7.48 -9.67 -18.25
N TYR A 165 -6.59 -9.55 -19.25
CA TYR A 165 -6.96 -9.09 -20.60
C TYR A 165 -8.04 -9.98 -21.24
N GLN A 166 -7.98 -11.29 -20.99
CA GLN A 166 -9.04 -12.22 -21.42
C GLN A 166 -10.37 -11.94 -20.71
N ALA A 167 -10.36 -11.76 -19.38
CA ALA A 167 -11.56 -11.47 -18.58
C ALA A 167 -12.26 -10.16 -19.01
N VAL A 168 -11.49 -9.16 -19.42
CA VAL A 168 -12.02 -7.85 -19.86
C VAL A 168 -12.26 -7.72 -21.36
N SER A 169 -11.99 -8.77 -22.14
CA SER A 169 -12.21 -8.78 -23.60
C SER A 169 -13.64 -8.41 -24.00
N ARG A 170 -14.64 -8.83 -23.22
CA ARG A 170 -16.06 -8.47 -23.40
C ARG A 170 -16.34 -6.97 -23.31
N PHE A 171 -15.44 -6.20 -22.71
CA PHE A 171 -15.50 -4.74 -22.64
C PHE A 171 -14.66 -4.06 -23.73
N GLY A 172 -14.05 -4.81 -24.65
CA GLY A 172 -13.10 -4.30 -25.63
C GLY A 172 -11.65 -4.25 -25.11
N GLY A 173 -11.35 -4.96 -24.02
CA GLY A 173 -10.06 -4.91 -23.34
C GLY A 173 -9.94 -3.77 -22.33
N PRO A 174 -8.75 -3.58 -21.72
CA PRO A 174 -8.52 -2.52 -20.77
C PRO A 174 -8.71 -1.13 -21.39
N LEU A 175 -9.38 -0.23 -20.67
CA LEU A 175 -9.68 1.11 -21.16
C LEU A 175 -8.41 1.98 -21.20
N LYS A 176 -8.08 2.49 -22.39
CA LYS A 176 -6.94 3.42 -22.58
C LYS A 176 -7.14 4.78 -21.88
N SER A 177 -8.38 5.13 -21.55
CA SER A 177 -8.73 6.35 -20.81
C SER A 177 -8.60 6.20 -19.30
N SER A 178 -8.19 5.03 -18.79
CA SER A 178 -8.13 4.67 -17.36
C SER A 178 -7.51 5.74 -16.47
N TYR A 179 -6.35 6.29 -16.83
CA TYR A 179 -5.71 7.35 -16.05
C TYR A 179 -6.57 8.61 -15.96
N ARG A 180 -7.08 9.10 -17.09
CA ARG A 180 -7.92 10.29 -17.14
C ARG A 180 -9.21 10.07 -16.36
N ASP A 181 -9.84 8.92 -16.56
CA ASP A 181 -11.09 8.56 -15.89
C ASP A 181 -10.89 8.47 -14.37
N ALA A 182 -9.73 7.95 -13.91
CA ALA A 182 -9.37 7.92 -12.50
C ALA A 182 -9.25 9.32 -11.89
N LEU A 183 -8.56 10.25 -12.57
CA LEU A 183 -8.40 11.62 -12.10
C LEU A 183 -9.73 12.37 -12.04
N VAL A 184 -10.58 12.22 -13.06
CA VAL A 184 -11.91 12.84 -13.10
C VAL A 184 -12.78 12.29 -11.96
N ALA A 185 -12.84 10.97 -11.79
CA ALA A 185 -13.62 10.34 -10.73
C ALA A 185 -13.10 10.73 -9.33
N LYS A 186 -11.77 10.78 -9.13
CA LYS A 186 -11.15 11.25 -7.88
C LYS A 186 -11.56 12.69 -7.57
N GLN A 187 -11.52 13.60 -8.55
CA GLN A 187 -11.93 14.99 -8.37
C GLN A 187 -13.42 15.08 -7.99
N GLN A 188 -14.28 14.32 -8.66
CA GLN A 188 -15.72 14.28 -8.38
C GLN A 188 -15.99 13.71 -6.97
N ALA A 189 -15.32 12.62 -6.59
CA ALA A 189 -15.41 12.04 -5.26
C ALA A 189 -14.97 13.04 -4.18
N LEU A 190 -13.85 13.76 -4.37
CA LEU A 190 -13.38 14.79 -3.43
C LEU A 190 -14.39 15.93 -3.30
N SER A 191 -14.97 16.38 -4.41
CA SER A 191 -15.98 17.43 -4.44
C SER A 191 -17.27 17.03 -3.72
N LEU A 192 -17.68 15.77 -3.86
CA LEU A 192 -18.83 15.21 -3.15
C LEU A 192 -18.51 15.01 -1.66
N LEU A 193 -17.33 14.50 -1.32
CA LEU A 193 -16.88 14.31 0.06
C LEU A 193 -16.90 15.65 0.81
N ALA A 194 -16.36 16.70 0.21
CA ALA A 194 -16.34 18.05 0.78
C ALA A 194 -17.76 18.56 1.14
N LYS A 195 -18.79 18.16 0.38
CA LYS A 195 -20.19 18.48 0.69
C LYS A 195 -20.76 17.56 1.77
N SER A 196 -20.47 16.26 1.72
CA SER A 196 -20.98 15.28 2.67
C SER A 196 -20.48 15.52 4.10
N VAL A 197 -19.22 15.94 4.26
CA VAL A 197 -18.65 16.20 5.60
C VAL A 197 -19.25 17.41 6.32
N THR A 198 -20.00 18.28 5.63
CA THR A 198 -20.70 19.41 6.29
C THR A 198 -22.05 18.99 6.91
N SER A 199 -22.53 17.79 6.60
CA SER A 199 -23.86 17.28 7.00
C SER A 199 -23.80 15.84 7.54
N VAL A 200 -22.75 15.55 8.32
CA VAL A 200 -22.55 14.25 8.97
C VAL A 200 -23.64 14.00 10.02
N ASN A 201 -24.19 12.79 10.02
CA ASN A 201 -25.18 12.32 10.98
C ASN A 201 -25.06 10.79 11.19
N THR A 202 -25.88 10.24 12.09
CA THR A 202 -25.91 8.79 12.41
C THR A 202 -26.11 7.88 11.19
N ALA A 203 -26.84 8.34 10.17
CA ALA A 203 -27.23 7.52 9.03
C ALA A 203 -26.17 7.48 7.90
N ASN A 204 -25.29 8.48 7.82
CA ASN A 204 -24.33 8.59 6.71
C ASN A 204 -22.85 8.45 7.13
N ILE A 205 -22.53 8.52 8.42
CA ILE A 205 -21.15 8.55 8.90
C ILE A 205 -20.32 7.34 8.44
N ASP A 206 -20.90 6.13 8.48
CA ASP A 206 -20.19 4.92 8.06
C ASP A 206 -19.88 4.92 6.56
N LEU A 207 -20.79 5.43 5.72
CA LEU A 207 -20.53 5.55 4.28
C LEU A 207 -19.49 6.62 3.96
N ILE A 208 -19.47 7.73 4.71
CA ILE A 208 -18.45 8.76 4.57
C ILE A 208 -17.08 8.21 5.00
N LEU A 209 -17.01 7.51 6.14
CA LEU A 209 -15.78 6.88 6.61
C LEU A 209 -15.29 5.80 5.64
N MET A 210 -16.18 4.96 5.10
CA MET A 210 -15.82 3.98 4.07
C MET A 210 -15.29 4.65 2.81
N THR A 211 -15.86 5.78 2.39
CA THR A 211 -15.32 6.56 1.27
C THR A 211 -13.91 7.05 1.58
N ILE A 212 -13.66 7.55 2.80
CA ILE A 212 -12.33 7.97 3.24
C ILE A 212 -11.35 6.79 3.25
N LEU A 213 -11.77 5.62 3.73
CA LEU A 213 -10.99 4.39 3.66
C LEU A 213 -10.63 4.04 2.20
N LEU A 214 -11.56 4.17 1.26
CA LEU A 214 -11.28 3.97 -0.17
C LEU A 214 -10.39 5.07 -0.77
N PHE A 215 -10.32 6.26 -0.19
CA PHE A 215 -9.32 7.28 -0.55
C PHE A 215 -7.92 6.92 -0.04
N VAL A 216 -7.80 6.33 1.16
CA VAL A 216 -6.53 5.78 1.67
C VAL A 216 -6.06 4.64 0.76
N ASN A 217 -6.95 3.73 0.38
CA ASN A 217 -6.64 2.70 -0.61
C ASN A 217 -6.26 3.30 -1.97
N TYR A 218 -6.95 4.35 -2.44
CA TYR A 218 -6.55 5.04 -3.68
C TYR A 218 -5.12 5.56 -3.58
N ALA A 219 -4.74 6.15 -2.44
CA ALA A 219 -3.39 6.63 -2.23
C ALA A 219 -2.35 5.50 -2.33
N LEU A 220 -2.65 4.31 -1.80
CA LEU A 220 -1.81 3.11 -1.92
C LEU A 220 -1.74 2.58 -3.37
N VAL A 221 -2.88 2.52 -4.07
CA VAL A 221 -2.95 2.14 -5.49
C VAL A 221 -2.14 3.12 -6.35
N GLU A 222 -2.15 4.41 -6.00
CA GLU A 222 -1.39 5.45 -6.70
C GLU A 222 0.11 5.37 -6.42
N SER A 223 0.54 5.47 -5.15
CA SER A 223 1.98 5.48 -4.80
C SER A 223 2.32 5.27 -3.32
N GLY A 224 1.34 5.32 -2.42
CA GLY A 224 1.55 5.29 -0.97
C GLY A 224 2.12 6.57 -0.35
N ARG A 225 2.38 7.63 -1.13
CA ARG A 225 3.01 8.88 -0.64
C ARG A 225 2.00 9.98 -0.32
N ASP A 226 2.23 10.69 0.80
CA ASP A 226 1.67 11.97 1.29
C ASP A 226 0.14 12.07 1.43
N LYS A 227 -0.59 11.70 0.37
CA LYS A 227 -2.04 11.87 0.20
C LYS A 227 -2.86 11.06 1.20
N TRP A 228 -2.34 9.94 1.69
CA TRP A 228 -3.05 9.08 2.65
C TRP A 228 -3.27 9.79 3.99
N LYS A 229 -2.29 10.60 4.45
CA LYS A 229 -2.30 11.23 5.77
C LYS A 229 -3.43 12.23 5.94
N VAL A 230 -3.69 13.06 4.92
CA VAL A 230 -4.81 14.01 4.95
C VAL A 230 -6.17 13.32 5.03
N HIS A 231 -6.29 12.12 4.45
CA HIS A 231 -7.50 11.31 4.56
C HIS A 231 -7.61 10.69 5.96
N MET A 232 -6.52 10.22 6.54
CA MET A 232 -6.48 9.72 7.92
C MET A 232 -6.82 10.81 8.94
N ASP A 233 -6.32 12.03 8.77
CA ASP A 233 -6.70 13.17 9.62
C ASP A 233 -8.19 13.50 9.53
N GLY A 234 -8.78 13.36 8.34
CA GLY A 234 -10.22 13.46 8.12
C GLY A 234 -10.98 12.35 8.84
N ALA A 235 -10.53 11.10 8.70
CA ALA A 235 -11.11 9.94 9.37
C ALA A 235 -11.08 10.10 10.89
N LEU A 236 -9.95 10.50 11.47
CA LEU A 236 -9.79 10.77 12.90
C LEU A 236 -10.87 11.73 13.43
N LYS A 237 -11.14 12.83 12.71
CA LYS A 237 -12.17 13.80 13.10
C LYS A 237 -13.57 13.19 13.12
N LEU A 238 -13.88 12.31 12.16
CA LEU A 238 -15.18 11.62 12.10
C LEU A 238 -15.29 10.48 13.13
N ILE A 239 -14.22 9.72 13.37
CA ILE A 239 -14.21 8.65 14.39
C ILE A 239 -14.41 9.24 15.79
N LYS A 240 -13.91 10.45 16.07
CA LYS A 240 -14.22 11.18 17.31
C LYS A 240 -15.73 11.44 17.48
N LEU A 241 -16.48 11.60 16.39
CA LEU A 241 -17.95 11.71 16.40
C LEU A 241 -18.66 10.37 16.61
N LEU A 242 -17.94 9.25 16.73
CA LEU A 242 -18.47 7.93 17.11
C LEU A 242 -18.27 7.63 18.60
N GLY A 243 -17.46 8.41 19.33
CA GLY A 243 -17.24 8.25 20.77
C GLY A 243 -18.40 8.79 21.61
N GLU A 244 -18.28 8.84 22.94
CA GLU A 244 -19.40 9.29 23.78
C GLU A 244 -19.42 10.79 24.12
N PRO A 245 -20.58 11.46 23.91
CA PRO A 245 -21.56 11.22 22.84
C PRO A 245 -21.12 12.02 21.61
N PRO A 246 -20.94 11.44 20.41
CA PRO A 246 -22.07 11.10 19.54
C PRO A 246 -21.95 9.76 18.75
N TYR A 247 -23.07 9.32 18.16
CA TYR A 247 -23.25 8.21 17.18
C TYR A 247 -22.72 6.82 17.53
N LEU A 248 -22.21 6.62 18.74
CA LEU A 248 -21.79 5.31 19.22
C LEU A 248 -22.94 4.30 19.08
N GLN A 249 -22.67 3.21 18.37
CA GLN A 249 -23.56 2.06 18.25
C GLN A 249 -23.03 0.94 19.15
N ARG A 250 -23.90 0.35 19.97
CA ARG A 250 -23.60 -0.83 20.78
C ARG A 250 -24.70 -1.89 20.57
N PRO A 251 -24.38 -3.08 20.03
CA PRO A 251 -23.09 -3.48 19.44
C PRO A 251 -22.79 -2.72 18.14
N MET A 252 -21.51 -2.69 17.73
CA MET A 252 -21.11 -2.09 16.44
C MET A 252 -21.63 -2.91 15.26
N SER A 253 -22.02 -2.25 14.17
CA SER A 253 -22.35 -2.93 12.91
C SER A 253 -21.09 -3.56 12.29
N ARG A 254 -21.27 -4.62 11.49
CA ARG A 254 -20.17 -5.27 10.74
C ARG A 254 -19.41 -4.27 9.86
N LEU A 255 -20.15 -3.37 9.19
CA LEU A 255 -19.56 -2.34 8.34
C LEU A 255 -18.67 -1.40 9.16
N ARG A 256 -19.17 -0.90 10.29
CA ARG A 256 -18.38 -0.01 11.17
C ARG A 256 -17.15 -0.70 11.72
N GLN A 257 -17.28 -1.96 12.14
CA GLN A 257 -16.15 -2.75 12.62
C GLN A 257 -15.09 -2.94 11.53
N THR A 258 -15.51 -3.21 10.29
CA THR A 258 -14.61 -3.28 9.12
C THR A 258 -13.86 -1.98 8.93
N ILE A 259 -14.58 -0.85 8.85
CA ILE A 259 -14.02 0.48 8.63
C ILE A 259 -12.98 0.83 9.69
N LEU A 260 -13.34 0.66 10.96
CA LEU A 260 -12.46 1.02 12.08
C LEU A 260 -11.23 0.12 12.13
N SER A 261 -11.38 -1.16 11.80
CA SER A 261 -10.28 -2.12 11.79
C SER A 261 -9.26 -1.79 10.70
N ASP A 262 -9.71 -1.55 9.46
CA ASP A 262 -8.80 -1.23 8.35
C ASP A 262 -8.15 0.14 8.53
N LEU A 263 -8.90 1.15 8.98
CA LEU A 263 -8.33 2.46 9.30
C LEU A 263 -7.33 2.37 10.44
N LEU A 264 -7.58 1.54 11.46
CA LEU A 264 -6.63 1.33 12.56
C LEU A 264 -5.33 0.71 12.07
N VAL A 265 -5.41 -0.32 11.22
CA VAL A 265 -4.22 -0.97 10.66
C VAL A 265 -3.42 0.02 9.80
N PHE A 266 -4.06 0.77 8.89
CA PHE A 266 -3.36 1.78 8.10
C PHE A 266 -2.80 2.93 8.94
N TYR A 267 -3.50 3.32 10.00
CA TYR A 267 -2.99 4.28 10.97
C TYR A 267 -1.71 3.78 11.63
N ILE A 268 -1.70 2.52 12.10
CA ILE A 268 -0.53 1.91 12.74
C ILE A 268 0.65 1.87 11.76
N LEU A 269 0.45 1.31 10.57
CA LEU A 269 1.55 1.18 9.60
C LEU A 269 2.06 2.54 9.11
N GLY A 270 1.18 3.49 8.83
CA GLY A 270 1.59 4.85 8.49
C GLY A 270 2.34 5.54 9.64
N SER A 271 1.93 5.28 10.87
CA SER A 271 2.62 5.79 12.06
C SER A 271 4.00 5.17 12.26
N THR A 272 4.23 3.95 11.76
CA THR A 272 5.57 3.33 11.79
C THR A 272 6.59 4.08 10.92
N PHE A 273 6.16 4.97 10.03
CA PHE A 273 7.07 5.84 9.25
C PHE A 273 6.87 7.33 9.56
N SER A 274 6.08 7.63 10.61
CA SER A 274 5.88 8.99 11.10
C SER A 274 6.87 9.29 12.24
N PHE A 275 7.55 10.43 12.12
CA PHE A 275 8.52 10.92 13.12
C PHE A 275 7.93 12.02 14.01
N THR A 276 6.60 12.03 14.14
CA THR A 276 5.86 12.98 14.96
C THR A 276 4.86 12.23 15.82
N THR A 277 4.64 12.70 17.06
CA THR A 277 3.58 12.17 17.93
C THR A 277 2.22 12.36 17.25
N LEU A 278 1.49 11.26 17.07
CA LEU A 278 0.18 11.26 16.43
C LEU A 278 -0.94 11.08 17.46
N PRO A 279 -2.08 11.77 17.30
CA PRO A 279 -3.23 11.59 18.17
C PRO A 279 -3.84 10.20 17.97
N ALA A 280 -4.24 9.54 19.07
CA ALA A 280 -4.90 8.24 19.01
C ALA A 280 -6.12 8.25 18.05
N LEU A 281 -6.16 7.28 17.14
CA LEU A 281 -7.22 7.16 16.14
C LEU A 281 -8.58 6.85 16.78
N ILE A 282 -8.59 5.85 17.68
CA ILE A 282 -9.78 5.35 18.35
C ILE A 282 -9.94 6.08 19.69
N PRO A 283 -11.05 6.81 19.91
CA PRO A 283 -11.36 7.41 21.20
C PRO A 283 -11.44 6.38 22.32
N GLU A 284 -11.03 6.74 23.54
CA GLU A 284 -11.09 5.87 24.73
C GLU A 284 -12.51 5.36 25.05
N THR A 285 -13.53 6.07 24.58
CA THR A 285 -14.95 5.69 24.75
C THR A 285 -15.40 4.55 23.82
N ILE A 286 -14.56 4.17 22.86
CA ILE A 286 -14.77 3.03 21.95
C ILE A 286 -13.85 1.89 22.38
N GLU A 287 -14.42 0.70 22.58
CA GLU A 287 -13.64 -0.48 22.93
C GLU A 287 -12.71 -0.89 21.77
N LEU A 288 -11.41 -0.94 22.05
CA LEU A 288 -10.38 -1.26 21.06
C LEU A 288 -10.28 -2.75 20.74
N GLU A 289 -10.54 -3.63 21.72
CA GLU A 289 -10.36 -5.09 21.56
C GLU A 289 -11.20 -5.68 20.42
N PRO A 290 -12.50 -5.39 20.26
CA PRO A 290 -13.28 -5.90 19.12
C PRO A 290 -12.77 -5.44 17.75
N ILE A 291 -12.12 -4.27 17.70
CA ILE A 291 -11.53 -3.72 16.47
C ILE A 291 -10.24 -4.50 16.14
N LEU A 292 -9.37 -4.71 17.12
CA LEU A 292 -8.13 -5.49 16.94
C LEU A 292 -8.42 -6.95 16.56
N ARG A 293 -9.40 -7.59 17.20
CA ARG A 293 -9.84 -8.96 16.88
C ARG A 293 -10.39 -9.09 15.47
N TYR A 294 -11.12 -8.08 14.99
CA TYR A 294 -11.62 -8.10 13.63
C TYR A 294 -10.51 -7.79 12.60
N ALA A 295 -9.58 -6.89 12.94
CA ALA A 295 -8.43 -6.59 12.11
C ALA A 295 -7.60 -7.86 11.83
N GLU A 296 -7.24 -8.63 12.87
CA GLU A 296 -6.48 -9.86 12.68
C GLU A 296 -7.25 -10.91 11.86
N THR A 297 -8.58 -10.92 11.95
CA THR A 297 -9.44 -11.85 11.20
C THR A 297 -9.49 -11.49 9.71
N ASN A 298 -9.80 -10.24 9.37
CA ASN A 298 -10.26 -9.89 8.02
C ASN A 298 -9.38 -8.91 7.24
N ASN A 299 -8.48 -8.15 7.88
CA ASN A 299 -7.63 -7.19 7.19
C ASN A 299 -6.52 -7.90 6.39
N TYR A 300 -6.37 -7.57 5.10
CA TYR A 300 -5.47 -8.29 4.19
C TYR A 300 -3.97 -8.29 4.58
N LEU A 301 -3.55 -7.46 5.53
CA LEU A 301 -2.18 -7.44 6.05
C LEU A 301 -1.93 -8.55 7.08
N SER A 302 -2.98 -9.19 7.57
CA SER A 302 -2.92 -10.39 8.43
C SER A 302 -2.01 -10.22 9.65
N CYS A 303 -1.89 -8.99 10.18
CA CYS A 303 -1.11 -8.71 11.37
C CYS A 303 -1.91 -9.11 12.63
N PRO A 304 -1.35 -9.91 13.54
CA PRO A 304 -2.00 -10.29 14.80
C PRO A 304 -2.39 -9.10 15.67
N GLY A 305 -3.58 -9.16 16.29
CA GLY A 305 -4.10 -8.13 17.19
C GLY A 305 -3.17 -7.79 18.36
N PRO A 306 -2.52 -8.78 19.03
CA PRO A 306 -1.55 -8.50 20.08
C PRO A 306 -0.34 -7.69 19.60
N LEU A 307 0.15 -7.94 18.38
CA LEU A 307 1.27 -7.20 17.79
C LEU A 307 0.85 -5.78 17.39
N LEU A 308 -0.34 -5.62 16.80
CA LEU A 308 -0.93 -4.30 16.53
C LEU A 308 -1.07 -3.45 17.80
N ARG A 309 -1.47 -4.06 18.92
CA ARG A 309 -1.54 -3.41 20.22
C ARG A 309 -0.17 -2.94 20.71
N ILE A 310 0.86 -3.78 20.59
CA ILE A 310 2.23 -3.39 20.98
C ILE A 310 2.72 -2.18 20.18
N MET A 311 2.47 -2.14 18.86
CA MET A 311 2.80 -0.98 18.03
C MET A 311 2.01 0.28 18.40
N LEU A 312 0.72 0.16 18.76
CA LEU A 312 -0.06 1.31 19.23
C LEU A 312 0.52 1.90 20.52
N GLU A 313 0.92 1.04 21.45
CA GLU A 313 1.51 1.46 22.73
C GLU A 313 2.89 2.10 22.53
N SER A 314 3.68 1.65 21.55
CA SER A 314 4.98 2.28 21.25
C SER A 314 4.85 3.72 20.72
N PHE A 315 3.70 4.11 20.14
CA PHE A 315 3.49 5.50 19.71
C PHE A 315 3.35 6.51 20.85
N ALA A 316 3.13 6.02 22.09
CA ALA A 316 3.10 6.86 23.29
C ALA A 316 4.51 7.13 23.86
N LEU A 317 5.55 6.47 23.35
CA LEU A 317 6.93 6.73 23.74
C LEU A 317 7.32 8.16 23.32
N PRO A 318 8.12 8.88 24.14
CA PRO A 318 8.56 10.22 23.77
C PRO A 318 9.42 10.22 22.51
N ASP A 319 9.27 11.30 21.75
CA ASP A 319 10.13 11.55 20.61
C ASP A 319 11.59 11.72 21.06
N THR A 320 12.43 10.77 20.68
CA THR A 320 13.86 10.75 21.01
C THR A 320 14.69 11.59 20.04
N HIS A 321 14.11 11.97 18.89
CA HIS A 321 14.82 12.65 17.80
C HIS A 321 14.93 14.17 17.97
N ALA A 322 14.34 14.74 19.04
CA ALA A 322 14.54 16.14 19.41
C ALA A 322 15.85 16.38 20.20
N SER A 323 16.55 15.32 20.60
CA SER A 323 17.84 15.41 21.28
C SER A 323 18.97 15.51 20.24
N PRO A 324 19.96 16.40 20.43
CA PRO A 324 21.11 16.48 19.53
C PRO A 324 21.84 15.15 19.45
N SER A 325 22.19 14.76 18.23
CA SER A 325 22.94 13.55 17.88
C SER A 325 24.15 13.39 18.82
N GLY A 326 24.21 12.26 19.54
CA GLY A 326 25.28 11.95 20.49
C GLY A 326 24.90 11.98 21.97
N THR A 327 23.64 12.29 22.31
CA THR A 327 23.14 12.11 23.68
C THR A 327 22.66 10.67 23.86
N SER A 328 23.22 9.93 24.81
CA SER A 328 22.80 8.57 25.16
C SER A 328 21.28 8.51 25.40
N THR A 329 20.61 7.53 24.80
CA THR A 329 19.18 7.29 24.98
C THR A 329 18.85 7.27 26.47
N PRO A 330 17.82 8.00 26.94
CA PRO A 330 17.48 7.98 28.36
C PRO A 330 17.20 6.55 28.82
N LEU A 331 17.81 6.11 29.92
CA LEU A 331 17.66 4.74 30.46
C LEU A 331 16.19 4.29 30.58
N TYR A 332 15.30 5.22 30.91
CA TYR A 332 13.86 4.95 31.04
C TYR A 332 13.18 4.61 29.69
N LEU A 333 13.68 5.15 28.57
CA LEU A 333 13.20 4.80 27.25
C LEU A 333 13.70 3.41 26.85
N GLU A 334 14.97 3.11 27.13
CA GLU A 334 15.55 1.78 26.89
C GLU A 334 14.78 0.69 27.65
N GLU A 335 14.41 0.95 28.90
CA GLU A 335 13.60 0.03 29.71
C GLU A 335 12.21 -0.20 29.09
N GLN A 336 11.51 0.87 28.68
CA GLN A 336 10.19 0.73 28.06
C GLN A 336 10.23 0.02 26.71
N VAL A 337 11.23 0.32 25.88
CA VAL A 337 11.45 -0.37 24.60
C VAL A 337 11.77 -1.84 24.87
N GLY A 338 12.60 -2.14 25.86
CA GLY A 338 12.89 -3.51 26.31
C GLY A 338 11.65 -4.29 26.73
N VAL A 339 10.73 -3.65 27.48
CA VAL A 339 9.44 -4.27 27.86
C VAL A 339 8.57 -4.57 26.64
N LEU A 340 8.47 -3.64 25.69
CA LEU A 340 7.69 -3.84 24.46
C LEU A 340 8.32 -4.91 23.56
N LEU A 341 9.65 -4.91 23.43
CA LEU A 341 10.41 -5.93 22.70
C LEU A 341 10.19 -7.31 23.31
N GLN A 342 10.31 -7.45 24.63
CA GLN A 342 10.09 -8.74 25.30
C GLN A 342 8.66 -9.23 25.08
N ARG A 343 7.65 -8.35 25.17
CA ARG A 343 6.26 -8.72 24.88
C ARG A 343 6.03 -9.16 23.43
N ALA A 344 6.71 -8.54 22.46
CA ALA A 344 6.67 -8.98 21.07
C ALA A 344 7.37 -10.33 20.90
N LEU A 345 8.50 -10.56 21.57
CA LEU A 345 9.19 -11.84 21.56
C LEU A 345 8.38 -12.96 22.22
N ASP A 346 7.65 -12.67 23.28
CA ASP A 346 6.79 -13.61 24.01
C ASP A 346 5.50 -13.95 23.25
N PHE A 347 5.14 -13.18 22.22
CA PHE A 347 4.03 -13.53 21.33
C PHE A 347 4.35 -14.86 20.61
N ASP A 348 3.52 -15.86 20.81
CA ASP A 348 3.61 -17.17 20.17
C ASP A 348 2.57 -17.28 19.03
N PRO A 349 3.00 -17.26 17.75
CA PRO A 349 2.11 -17.38 16.60
C PRO A 349 1.31 -18.68 16.56
N ILE A 350 1.84 -19.78 17.11
CA ILE A 350 1.17 -21.08 17.15
C ILE A 350 0.05 -21.04 18.18
N VAL A 351 0.32 -20.55 19.39
CA VAL A 351 -0.71 -20.41 20.44
C VAL A 351 -1.82 -19.47 19.97
N TRP A 352 -1.45 -18.31 19.42
CA TRP A 352 -2.41 -17.37 18.84
C TRP A 352 -3.28 -18.01 17.75
N SER A 353 -2.72 -18.92 16.95
CA SER A 353 -3.45 -19.61 15.87
C SER A 353 -4.62 -20.48 16.35
N PHE A 354 -4.64 -20.87 17.63
CA PHE A 354 -5.74 -21.64 18.22
C PHE A 354 -6.90 -20.75 18.71
N ASP A 355 -6.60 -19.51 19.08
CA ASP A 355 -7.56 -18.60 19.71
C ASP A 355 -8.19 -17.58 18.74
N PHE A 356 -7.53 -17.30 17.61
CA PHE A 356 -8.05 -16.30 16.66
C PHE A 356 -9.27 -16.83 15.88
N GLU A 357 -10.17 -15.91 15.55
CA GLU A 357 -11.34 -16.22 14.72
C GLU A 357 -10.92 -16.25 13.25
N ARG A 358 -11.18 -17.38 12.58
CA ARG A 358 -10.89 -17.53 11.15
C ARG A 358 -11.96 -16.83 10.35
N ALA A 359 -11.57 -16.03 9.35
CA ALA A 359 -12.51 -15.47 8.38
C ALA A 359 -13.14 -16.56 7.51
N SER A 360 -12.40 -17.66 7.23
CA SER A 360 -12.88 -18.78 6.41
C SER A 360 -12.60 -20.16 7.03
N PRO A 361 -13.45 -21.18 6.79
CA PRO A 361 -13.11 -22.56 7.16
C PRO A 361 -11.95 -23.13 6.31
N PHE A 362 -11.62 -22.51 5.18
CA PHE A 362 -10.56 -22.94 4.26
C PHE A 362 -9.22 -22.25 4.48
N GLU A 363 -9.09 -21.46 5.56
CA GLU A 363 -7.84 -20.79 5.86
C GLU A 363 -6.70 -21.76 6.11
N ASP A 364 -5.57 -21.50 5.45
CA ASP A 364 -4.34 -22.21 5.74
C ASP A 364 -3.70 -21.63 7.01
N ILE A 365 -3.86 -22.37 8.10
CA ILE A 365 -3.33 -22.00 9.41
C ILE A 365 -1.82 -21.98 9.44
N GLN A 366 -1.15 -22.82 8.65
CA GLN A 366 0.30 -22.77 8.57
C GLN A 366 0.76 -21.46 7.93
N GLN A 367 0.10 -21.02 6.86
CA GLN A 367 0.40 -19.72 6.26
C GLN A 367 0.12 -18.57 7.27
N ARG A 368 -0.96 -18.65 8.04
CA ARG A 368 -1.27 -17.67 9.10
C ARG A 368 -0.18 -17.62 10.19
N ILE A 369 0.32 -18.76 10.62
CA ILE A 369 1.43 -18.85 11.58
C ILE A 369 2.70 -18.23 10.97
N ARG A 370 3.00 -18.52 9.69
CA ARG A 370 4.18 -17.96 9.00
C ARG A 370 4.12 -16.45 8.92
N ILE A 371 3.01 -15.88 8.46
CA ILE A 371 2.89 -14.42 8.34
C ILE A 371 2.86 -13.75 9.72
N ALA A 372 2.24 -14.36 10.73
CA ALA A 372 2.29 -13.87 12.11
C ALA A 372 3.70 -13.90 12.70
N SER A 373 4.49 -14.92 12.37
CA SER A 373 5.91 -15.01 12.77
C SER A 373 6.76 -13.93 12.09
N ALA A 374 6.54 -13.69 10.79
CA ALA A 374 7.18 -12.60 10.07
C ALA A 374 6.82 -11.23 10.66
N HIS A 375 5.53 -11.00 10.97
CA HIS A 375 5.09 -9.77 11.65
C HIS A 375 5.72 -9.61 13.03
N ARG A 376 5.85 -10.69 13.82
CA ARG A 376 6.53 -10.66 15.12
C ARG A 376 7.95 -10.14 14.99
N SER A 377 8.73 -10.72 14.07
CA SER A 377 10.12 -10.32 13.87
C SER A 377 10.26 -8.91 13.29
N ALA A 378 9.35 -8.52 12.38
CA ALA A 378 9.26 -7.17 11.86
C ALA A 378 8.89 -6.12 12.94
N VAL A 379 7.97 -6.43 13.85
CA VAL A 379 7.65 -5.57 15.00
C VAL A 379 8.85 -5.42 15.92
N CYS A 380 9.61 -6.50 16.16
CA CYS A 380 10.85 -6.40 16.93
C CYS A 380 11.88 -5.48 16.24
N ILE A 381 12.06 -5.57 14.92
CA ILE A 381 12.90 -4.64 14.15
C ILE A 381 12.41 -3.19 14.34
N TYR A 382 11.12 -2.97 14.15
CA TYR A 382 10.51 -1.64 14.29
C TYR A 382 10.72 -1.04 15.68
N LEU A 383 10.56 -1.84 16.75
CA LEU A 383 10.77 -1.37 18.12
C LEU A 383 12.24 -1.12 18.42
N ALA A 384 13.14 -1.95 17.90
CA ALA A 384 14.58 -1.84 18.13
C ALA A 384 15.21 -0.60 17.48
N ARG A 385 14.65 -0.11 16.36
CA ARG A 385 15.23 1.00 15.58
C ARG A 385 15.34 2.34 16.33
N VAL A 386 14.57 2.54 17.41
CA VAL A 386 14.67 3.77 18.23
C VAL A 386 15.91 3.76 19.13
N LEU A 387 16.59 2.62 19.23
CA LEU A 387 17.79 2.44 20.01
C LEU A 387 19.04 2.63 19.12
N PRO A 388 20.12 3.21 19.64
CA PRO A 388 21.39 3.25 18.92
C PRO A 388 21.93 1.83 18.74
N SER A 389 22.69 1.58 17.67
CA SER A 389 23.28 0.26 17.38
C SER A 389 24.20 -0.26 18.49
N THR A 390 24.75 0.62 19.33
CA THR A 390 25.58 0.29 20.50
C THR A 390 24.77 0.00 21.75
N ASN A 391 23.44 0.02 21.69
CA ASN A 391 22.59 -0.20 22.86
C ASN A 391 22.75 -1.64 23.38
N PRO A 392 22.83 -1.87 24.70
CA PRO A 392 22.99 -3.21 25.28
C PRO A 392 21.90 -4.21 24.89
N LEU A 393 20.69 -3.77 24.54
CA LEU A 393 19.61 -4.65 24.08
C LEU A 393 19.85 -5.21 22.67
N LEU A 394 20.75 -4.60 21.89
CA LEU A 394 21.09 -4.97 20.52
C LEU A 394 22.51 -5.55 20.40
N ASP A 395 23.46 -5.03 21.19
CA ASP A 395 24.86 -5.41 21.14
C ASP A 395 25.08 -6.83 21.69
N PRO A 396 25.45 -7.81 20.85
CA PRO A 396 25.69 -9.18 21.32
C PRO A 396 26.81 -9.28 22.37
N ALA A 397 27.74 -8.32 22.39
CA ALA A 397 28.85 -8.30 23.35
C ALA A 397 28.44 -7.83 24.75
N SER A 398 27.26 -7.22 24.90
CA SER A 398 26.77 -6.68 26.18
C SER A 398 26.41 -7.76 27.20
N GLY A 399 26.09 -8.98 26.74
CA GLY A 399 25.55 -10.05 27.57
C GLY A 399 24.08 -9.87 27.98
N SER A 400 23.45 -8.75 27.60
CA SER A 400 22.03 -8.42 27.86
C SER A 400 21.21 -8.21 26.59
N ALA A 401 21.75 -8.56 25.42
CA ALA A 401 21.06 -8.42 24.15
C ALA A 401 19.76 -9.24 24.15
N LEU A 402 18.65 -8.59 23.79
CA LEU A 402 17.36 -9.24 23.60
C LEU A 402 17.18 -9.73 22.17
N VAL A 403 17.70 -8.96 21.20
CA VAL A 403 17.50 -9.22 19.78
C VAL A 403 18.75 -8.96 18.96
N SER A 404 18.82 -9.56 17.77
CA SER A 404 19.80 -9.28 16.73
C SER A 404 19.04 -8.85 15.47
N LEU A 405 19.26 -7.61 15.00
CA LEU A 405 18.56 -7.07 13.82
C LEU A 405 18.77 -7.94 12.56
N PRO A 406 20.00 -8.41 12.23
CA PRO A 406 20.21 -9.34 11.13
C PRO A 406 19.43 -10.65 11.32
N ALA A 407 19.44 -11.24 12.52
CA ALA A 407 18.72 -12.48 12.77
C ALA A 407 17.19 -12.32 12.64
N LEU A 408 16.64 -11.18 13.04
CA LEU A 408 15.23 -10.86 12.84
C LEU A 408 14.90 -10.68 11.35
N ALA A 409 15.78 -10.03 10.58
CA ALA A 409 15.60 -9.87 9.14
C ALA A 409 15.63 -11.23 8.42
N ASP A 410 16.59 -12.09 8.78
CA ASP A 410 16.67 -13.47 8.28
C ASP A 410 15.42 -14.29 8.62
N ASP A 411 14.87 -14.11 9.83
CA ASP A 411 13.65 -14.79 10.25
C ASP A 411 12.42 -14.35 9.45
N VAL A 412 12.27 -13.05 9.19
CA VAL A 412 11.22 -12.52 8.28
C VAL A 412 11.34 -13.15 6.90
N VAL A 413 12.54 -13.14 6.31
CA VAL A 413 12.80 -13.74 4.99
C VAL A 413 12.53 -15.24 5.00
N HIS A 414 12.96 -15.96 6.04
CA HIS A 414 12.70 -17.37 6.21
C HIS A 414 11.19 -17.66 6.17
N HIS A 415 10.39 -16.96 6.98
CA HIS A 415 8.96 -17.19 7.03
C HIS A 415 8.25 -16.86 5.71
N ILE A 416 8.63 -15.77 5.04
CA ILE A 416 7.99 -15.32 3.80
C ILE A 416 8.42 -16.18 2.60
N SER A 417 9.63 -16.74 2.59
CA SER A 417 10.11 -17.65 1.53
C SER A 417 9.29 -18.94 1.38
N HIS A 418 8.44 -19.26 2.36
CA HIS A 418 7.52 -20.40 2.30
C HIS A 418 6.17 -20.06 1.64
N LEU A 419 5.90 -18.77 1.43
CA LEU A 419 4.71 -18.30 0.73
C LEU A 419 5.01 -18.16 -0.77
N LYS A 420 3.99 -18.39 -1.59
CA LYS A 420 4.08 -18.29 -3.05
C LYS A 420 3.11 -17.24 -3.57
N PRO A 421 3.34 -16.66 -4.76
CA PRO A 421 2.42 -15.69 -5.36
C PRO A 421 0.94 -16.14 -5.47
N GLY A 422 0.67 -17.45 -5.52
CA GLY A 422 -0.70 -17.98 -5.56
C GLY A 422 -1.37 -18.14 -4.19
N ASP A 423 -0.64 -17.95 -3.09
CA ASP A 423 -1.16 -18.09 -1.74
C ASP A 423 -1.96 -16.84 -1.34
N ALA A 424 -3.09 -17.03 -0.64
CA ALA A 424 -3.98 -15.94 -0.25
C ALA A 424 -3.30 -14.87 0.63
N LEU A 425 -2.31 -15.27 1.44
CA LEU A 425 -1.57 -14.40 2.35
C LEU A 425 -0.33 -13.75 1.72
N PHE A 426 -0.03 -14.03 0.44
CA PHE A 426 1.13 -13.40 -0.21
C PHE A 426 0.98 -11.88 -0.30
N LYS A 427 -0.25 -11.37 -0.34
CA LYS A 427 -0.54 -9.91 -0.28
C LYS A 427 -0.20 -9.23 1.05
N SER A 428 0.12 -10.01 2.10
CA SER A 428 0.37 -9.51 3.45
C SER A 428 1.86 -9.24 3.74
N ILE A 429 2.76 -9.46 2.77
CA ILE A 429 4.20 -9.60 3.02
C ILE A 429 4.99 -8.27 2.97
N CYS A 430 4.43 -7.21 2.38
CA CYS A 430 5.22 -6.03 2.03
C CYS A 430 5.80 -5.32 3.24
N TRP A 431 4.99 -4.98 4.26
CA TRP A 431 5.50 -4.27 5.43
C TRP A 431 6.59 -5.06 6.20
N PRO A 432 6.41 -6.37 6.51
CA PRO A 432 7.49 -7.17 7.09
C PRO A 432 8.75 -7.22 6.22
N LEU A 433 8.60 -7.47 4.90
CA LEU A 433 9.74 -7.51 3.98
C LEU A 433 10.47 -6.18 3.88
N PHE A 434 9.74 -5.06 3.93
CA PHE A 434 10.35 -3.75 3.90
C PHE A 434 11.26 -3.54 5.12
N LEU A 435 10.80 -3.90 6.32
CA LEU A 435 11.62 -3.78 7.53
C LEU A 435 12.84 -4.71 7.48
N ALA A 436 12.68 -5.96 7.06
CA ALA A 436 13.82 -6.86 6.88
C ALA A 436 14.80 -6.33 5.81
N GLY A 437 14.29 -5.78 4.72
CA GLY A 437 15.09 -5.18 3.64
C GLY A 437 15.88 -3.97 4.11
N ALA A 438 15.27 -3.09 4.90
CA ALA A 438 15.96 -1.92 5.45
C ALA A 438 17.14 -2.31 6.35
N GLU A 439 16.98 -3.39 7.14
CA GLU A 439 18.04 -3.94 8.00
C GLU A 439 19.09 -4.73 7.21
N SER A 440 18.73 -5.27 6.04
CA SER A 440 19.61 -6.14 5.26
C SER A 440 20.91 -5.48 4.81
N GLU A 441 22.01 -6.20 4.98
CA GLU A 441 23.35 -5.87 4.45
C GLU A 441 23.83 -6.88 3.40
N ASP A 442 23.16 -8.04 3.30
CA ASP A 442 23.52 -9.10 2.36
C ASP A 442 22.95 -8.81 0.96
N PRO A 443 23.81 -8.68 -0.08
CA PRO A 443 23.33 -8.43 -1.44
C PRO A 443 22.36 -9.50 -1.97
N GLY A 444 22.56 -10.77 -1.59
CA GLY A 444 21.68 -11.87 -2.01
C GLY A 444 20.28 -11.75 -1.43
N GLN A 445 20.18 -11.43 -0.14
CA GLN A 445 18.90 -11.15 0.52
C GLN A 445 18.23 -9.91 -0.05
N ARG A 446 18.97 -8.81 -0.31
CA ARG A 446 18.44 -7.60 -0.96
C ARG A 446 17.83 -7.90 -2.34
N GLU A 447 18.53 -8.68 -3.16
CA GLU A 447 18.02 -9.13 -4.47
C GLU A 447 16.76 -9.98 -4.33
N TRP A 448 16.75 -10.94 -3.41
CA TRP A 448 15.59 -11.80 -3.15
C TRP A 448 14.36 -10.98 -2.72
N ILE A 449 14.54 -9.98 -1.84
CA ILE A 449 13.46 -9.08 -1.41
C ILE A 449 12.90 -8.30 -2.60
N MET A 450 13.76 -7.74 -3.46
CA MET A 450 13.33 -7.00 -4.65
C MET A 450 12.52 -7.85 -5.61
N ASN A 451 12.95 -9.10 -5.84
CA ASN A 451 12.26 -10.05 -6.69
C ASN A 451 10.88 -10.41 -6.10
N THR A 452 10.82 -10.62 -4.79
CA THR A 452 9.57 -10.95 -4.09
C THR A 452 8.58 -9.77 -4.13
N LEU A 453 9.05 -8.53 -4.00
CA LEU A 453 8.21 -7.33 -4.15
C LEU A 453 7.73 -7.14 -5.60
N ASP A 454 8.52 -7.53 -6.60
CA ASP A 454 8.10 -7.55 -8.01
C ASP A 454 7.00 -8.59 -8.26
N GLU A 455 7.14 -9.80 -7.71
CA GLU A 455 6.09 -10.82 -7.75
C GLU A 455 4.80 -10.32 -7.09
N LEU A 456 4.92 -9.66 -5.93
CA LEU A 456 3.78 -9.08 -5.23
C LEU A 456 3.10 -7.98 -6.06
N TYR A 457 3.88 -7.12 -6.73
CA TYR A 457 3.32 -6.12 -7.63
C TYR A 457 2.61 -6.76 -8.82
N GLY A 458 3.13 -7.85 -9.37
CA GLY A 458 2.49 -8.61 -10.45
C GLY A 458 1.12 -9.23 -10.08
N LEU A 459 0.80 -9.30 -8.79
CA LEU A 459 -0.50 -9.72 -8.27
C LEU A 459 -1.40 -8.52 -7.94
N MET A 460 -0.85 -7.54 -7.22
CA MET A 460 -1.64 -6.44 -6.67
C MET A 460 -1.76 -5.25 -7.61
N PHE A 461 -0.71 -4.91 -8.37
CA PHE A 461 -0.62 -3.69 -9.17
C PHE A 461 -0.82 -2.39 -8.38
N TRP A 462 -0.44 -2.36 -7.09
CA TRP A 462 -0.54 -1.16 -6.26
C TRP A 462 0.77 -0.38 -6.30
N GLY A 463 0.68 0.93 -6.57
CA GLY A 463 1.84 1.78 -6.80
C GLY A 463 2.78 1.93 -5.61
N TYR A 464 2.29 1.75 -4.37
CA TYR A 464 3.16 1.84 -3.19
C TYR A 464 4.31 0.83 -3.20
N LEU A 465 4.17 -0.32 -3.89
CA LEU A 465 5.25 -1.30 -4.01
C LEU A 465 6.46 -0.75 -4.74
N HIS A 466 6.25 0.08 -5.77
CA HIS A 466 7.34 0.80 -6.44
C HIS A 466 8.01 1.81 -5.51
N THR A 467 7.22 2.51 -4.70
CA THR A 467 7.75 3.41 -3.67
C THR A 467 8.58 2.63 -2.65
N SER A 468 8.10 1.49 -2.15
CA SER A 468 8.81 0.63 -1.20
C SER A 468 10.17 0.20 -1.75
N LYS A 469 10.23 -0.28 -3.00
CA LYS A 469 11.49 -0.66 -3.65
C LYS A 469 12.45 0.52 -3.75
N ARG A 470 11.99 1.67 -4.25
CA ARG A 470 12.84 2.87 -4.38
C ARG A 470 13.41 3.35 -3.05
N VAL A 471 12.62 3.25 -1.98
CA VAL A 471 13.08 3.62 -0.63
C VAL A 471 14.13 2.62 -0.14
N LEU A 472 13.95 1.31 -0.35
CA LEU A 472 14.96 0.30 -0.02
C LEU A 472 16.28 0.53 -0.76
N GLU A 473 16.24 0.77 -2.08
CA GLU A 473 17.45 1.05 -2.89
C GLU A 473 18.22 2.25 -2.35
N ALA A 474 17.49 3.29 -1.95
CA ALA A 474 18.08 4.49 -1.40
C ALA A 474 18.67 4.24 0.00
N ILE A 475 17.98 3.52 0.89
CA ILE A 475 18.53 3.07 2.19
C ILE A 475 19.84 2.31 1.97
N TRP A 476 19.87 1.35 1.04
CA TRP A 476 21.06 0.55 0.76
C TRP A 476 22.21 1.38 0.21
N LYS A 477 21.94 2.31 -0.70
CA LYS A 477 22.95 3.23 -1.22
C LYS A 477 23.62 4.01 -0.08
N PHE A 478 22.84 4.53 0.87
CA PHE A 478 23.38 5.24 2.03
C PHE A 478 24.21 4.33 2.94
N LYS A 479 23.71 3.11 3.25
CA LYS A 479 24.46 2.13 4.05
C LYS A 479 25.80 1.78 3.40
N ASP A 480 25.80 1.57 2.09
CA ASP A 480 27.00 1.19 1.34
C ASP A 480 28.02 2.36 1.26
N GLU A 481 27.55 3.61 1.22
CA GLU A 481 28.39 4.82 1.24
C GLU A 481 28.99 5.14 2.62
N ALA A 482 28.27 4.87 3.71
CA ALA A 482 28.71 5.14 5.09
C ALA A 482 29.85 4.20 5.57
N GLY A 483 30.02 3.06 4.90
CA GLY A 483 31.04 2.04 5.21
C GLY A 483 30.67 1.11 6.38
N PRO A 484 31.40 -0.01 6.55
CA PRO A 484 31.08 -1.01 7.57
C PRO A 484 31.23 -0.46 9.00
N GLY A 485 30.20 -0.59 9.83
CA GLY A 485 30.25 -0.23 11.26
C GLY A 485 29.88 1.22 11.60
N ALA A 486 29.44 2.03 10.63
CA ALA A 486 28.75 3.28 10.95
C ALA A 486 27.41 2.98 11.66
N GLY A 487 27.08 3.75 12.71
CA GLY A 487 25.82 3.62 13.42
C GLY A 487 24.66 4.05 12.51
N ASN A 488 24.14 3.10 11.72
CA ASN A 488 23.17 3.40 10.68
C ASN A 488 21.75 3.19 11.23
N CYS A 489 21.04 4.29 11.46
CA CYS A 489 19.62 4.26 11.76
C CYS A 489 18.86 4.79 10.54
N TRP A 490 18.60 3.91 9.56
CA TRP A 490 17.94 4.20 8.26
C TRP A 490 16.63 5.03 8.36
N VAL A 491 16.11 5.12 9.57
CA VAL A 491 14.96 5.89 10.03
C VAL A 491 15.15 7.40 9.77
N GLU A 492 16.34 7.96 10.01
CA GLU A 492 16.64 9.37 9.72
C GLU A 492 16.66 9.62 8.22
N GLU A 493 17.16 8.67 7.45
CA GLU A 493 17.21 8.73 6.00
C GLU A 493 15.79 8.71 5.43
N VAL A 494 14.91 7.81 5.91
CA VAL A 494 13.49 7.77 5.52
C VAL A 494 12.78 9.11 5.81
N LYS A 495 13.14 9.78 6.91
CA LYS A 495 12.64 11.13 7.24
C LYS A 495 13.10 12.18 6.23
N ASP A 496 14.36 12.10 5.81
CA ASP A 496 14.97 13.05 4.89
C ASP A 496 14.46 12.94 3.44
N PHE A 497 13.75 11.86 3.06
CA PHE A 497 13.03 11.81 1.78
C PHE A 497 11.93 12.86 1.67
N GLY A 498 11.48 13.46 2.78
CA GLY A 498 10.53 14.57 2.79
C GLY A 498 9.09 14.21 2.41
N SER A 499 8.77 12.91 2.35
CA SER A 499 7.42 12.39 2.08
C SER A 499 6.93 11.50 3.22
N ASP A 500 5.65 11.65 3.59
CA ASP A 500 4.96 10.72 4.49
C ASP A 500 4.59 9.44 3.72
N ILE A 501 5.24 8.32 4.01
CA ILE A 501 5.05 7.06 3.28
C ILE A 501 4.12 6.12 4.06
N LEU A 502 3.18 5.51 3.36
CA LEU A 502 2.40 4.37 3.83
C LEU A 502 2.81 3.12 3.08
N ILE A 503 3.42 2.17 3.79
CA ILE A 503 3.75 0.83 3.31
C ILE A 503 2.78 -0.13 3.99
N ALA A 504 1.96 -0.80 3.18
CA ALA A 504 0.95 -1.75 3.64
C ALA A 504 1.40 -3.18 3.36
#